data_AF-A0A946DR35-F1
#
_entry.id   AF-A0A946DR35-F1
#
_cell.length_a   1.000
_cell.length_b   1.000
_cell.length_c   1.000
_cell.angle_alpha   90.00
_cell.angle_beta   90.00
_cell.angle_gamma   90.00
#
_symmetry.space_group_name_H-M   'P 1'
#
loop_
_entity.id
_entity.type
_entity.pdbx_description
1 polymer ?
#
loop_
_entity_poly.entity_id
_entity_poly.type
_entity_poly.pdbx_seq_one_letter_code
_entity_poly.pdbx_strand_id
1 'polypeptide(L)'
;MNPTPPELPASAPTDGTSTERPSRVRAIIFMLACGTSFVLYLHRYTWGFIKPFVGEEFGWSEWQLGLLDSVFSASYGFGQIPSGILCDWFGPHVLLGSIILAWSLSMGAVALATGYVSMFSARLLFGLTQAGCYPTLSKVTKLWFPLSERTTVQGWIATFFGRGGGAASFVLFGTVLIGWMGLSWRQAVVVLTVLGCVFGGIFLYLFRNTPKDHPQANDAEADLINEGETETVSATRSALRWSTVLKSTNMKVFFVQQFTSAFADNVYVYWIPLFLFTAKGIDTKSAGWMAAMPLLGGAIGGMIGGTLQSYLIVRTGNRRWSRSWIGLIGKLLATVFIFVSLAFSDAIWIVSVFFIVKFFSDWSQPTVWGTITDIAGRNAASVFGIINTVGSIAAVMAGPLMGLTIMYFSDSHSTTRETVAAEKTEAVEERSSVRTTFAALENMNVAQGSLTGDIYSGATKTHTFSVNERGEFTFKPLVEDSAIPTVPRCRLNRTRGVIGIEWDAPPEDQSLVVDYKYIDYTNGWAMLFIALGVLYLISSLCWLFIDCTKPLDPDAP
;
A
#
# COMPACT_ATOMS: atom_id res chain seq x y z
N MET A 1 -29.78 -76.61 5.10
CA MET A 1 -30.60 -75.39 4.96
C MET A 1 -29.83 -74.27 5.64
N ASN A 2 -29.17 -73.41 4.85
CA ASN A 2 -28.48 -72.22 5.40
C ASN A 2 -29.52 -71.15 5.73
N PRO A 3 -29.43 -70.47 6.87
CA PRO A 3 -30.34 -69.36 7.19
C PRO A 3 -29.98 -68.15 6.33
N THR A 4 -31.02 -67.54 5.75
CA THR A 4 -30.97 -66.27 5.01
C THR A 4 -30.51 -65.13 5.93
N PRO A 5 -29.67 -64.19 5.45
CA PRO A 5 -29.29 -63.02 6.23
C PRO A 5 -30.48 -62.04 6.34
N PRO A 6 -30.57 -61.25 7.42
CA PRO A 6 -31.64 -60.29 7.63
C PRO A 6 -31.56 -59.15 6.59
N GLU A 7 -32.68 -58.86 5.94
CA GLU A 7 -32.85 -57.70 5.07
C GLU A 7 -32.60 -56.41 5.88
N LEU A 8 -31.60 -55.63 5.46
CA LEU A 8 -31.42 -54.26 5.91
C LEU A 8 -32.66 -53.45 5.47
N PRO A 9 -33.23 -52.59 6.33
CA PRO A 9 -34.36 -51.76 5.96
C PRO A 9 -33.96 -50.87 4.77
N ALA A 10 -34.79 -50.89 3.73
CA ALA A 10 -34.63 -50.03 2.56
C ALA A 10 -34.47 -48.58 3.04
N SER A 11 -33.34 -47.97 2.70
CA SER A 11 -33.12 -46.54 2.85
C SER A 11 -34.27 -45.82 2.15
N ALA A 12 -35.04 -45.04 2.92
CA ALA A 12 -36.03 -44.13 2.36
C ALA A 12 -35.39 -43.28 1.25
N PRO A 13 -36.09 -43.00 0.14
CA PRO A 13 -35.58 -42.08 -0.86
C PRO A 13 -35.29 -40.74 -0.18
N THR A 14 -34.05 -40.26 -0.29
CA THR A 14 -33.72 -38.88 0.01
C THR A 14 -34.43 -38.00 -1.02
N ASP A 15 -35.68 -37.63 -0.74
CA ASP A 15 -36.36 -36.54 -1.42
C ASP A 15 -35.57 -35.26 -1.16
N GLY A 16 -34.80 -34.81 -2.15
CA GLY A 16 -34.00 -33.59 -2.02
C GLY A 16 -32.93 -33.37 -3.08
N THR A 17 -33.06 -33.89 -4.29
CA THR A 17 -32.35 -33.30 -5.44
C THR A 17 -33.30 -32.30 -6.08
N SER A 18 -33.18 -31.04 -5.69
CA SER A 18 -33.92 -29.96 -6.32
C SER A 18 -33.64 -29.98 -7.83
N THR A 19 -34.68 -30.14 -8.66
CA THR A 19 -34.59 -30.12 -10.13
C THR A 19 -34.42 -28.70 -10.68
N GLU A 20 -34.40 -27.70 -9.79
CA GLU A 20 -34.23 -26.30 -10.11
C GLU A 20 -32.75 -25.96 -10.35
N ARG A 21 -32.50 -25.01 -11.26
CA ARG A 21 -31.15 -24.48 -11.43
C ARG A 21 -30.77 -23.63 -10.21
N PRO A 22 -29.53 -23.73 -9.71
CA PRO A 22 -29.04 -22.86 -8.64
C PRO A 22 -29.22 -21.37 -9.01
N SER A 23 -29.66 -20.57 -8.03
CA SER A 23 -29.80 -19.13 -8.18
C SER A 23 -28.45 -18.45 -8.54
N ARG A 24 -28.47 -17.16 -8.89
CA ARG A 24 -27.25 -16.39 -9.19
C ARG A 24 -26.77 -15.52 -8.03
N VAL A 25 -27.25 -15.77 -6.82
CA VAL A 25 -26.94 -14.94 -5.64
C VAL A 25 -25.46 -14.97 -5.30
N ARG A 26 -24.75 -16.11 -5.49
CA ARG A 26 -23.29 -16.17 -5.31
C ARG A 26 -22.50 -15.13 -6.10
N ALA A 27 -23.00 -14.68 -7.26
CA ALA A 27 -22.35 -13.63 -8.04
C ALA A 27 -22.45 -12.26 -7.33
N ILE A 28 -23.58 -11.97 -6.69
CA ILE A 28 -23.75 -10.76 -5.86
C ILE A 28 -22.80 -10.82 -4.67
N ILE A 29 -22.76 -11.96 -3.97
CA ILE A 29 -21.87 -12.17 -2.83
C ILE A 29 -20.40 -12.06 -3.24
N PHE A 30 -20.03 -12.61 -4.39
CA PHE A 30 -18.70 -12.46 -4.97
C PHE A 30 -18.35 -10.98 -5.19
N MET A 31 -19.25 -10.21 -5.81
CA MET A 31 -19.04 -8.78 -6.05
C MET A 31 -18.96 -7.98 -4.75
N LEU A 32 -19.74 -8.32 -3.72
CA LEU A 32 -19.64 -7.70 -2.40
C LEU A 32 -18.31 -8.02 -1.71
N ALA A 33 -17.83 -9.26 -1.81
CA ALA A 33 -16.54 -9.66 -1.25
C ALA A 33 -15.37 -8.97 -1.97
N CYS A 34 -15.41 -8.92 -3.31
CA CYS A 34 -14.47 -8.19 -4.15
C CYS A 34 -14.49 -6.68 -3.84
N GLY A 35 -15.69 -6.08 -3.75
CA GLY A 35 -15.88 -4.68 -3.38
C GLY A 35 -15.35 -4.36 -1.98
N THR A 36 -15.51 -5.29 -1.03
CA THR A 36 -14.98 -5.13 0.33
C THR A 36 -13.46 -5.08 0.33
N SER A 37 -12.80 -5.98 -0.39
CA SER A 37 -11.34 -5.98 -0.57
C SER A 37 -10.86 -4.71 -1.30
N PHE A 38 -11.59 -4.30 -2.33
CA PHE A 38 -11.31 -3.08 -3.08
C PHE A 38 -11.39 -1.84 -2.19
N VAL A 39 -12.48 -1.65 -1.43
CA VAL A 39 -12.67 -0.50 -0.53
C VAL A 39 -11.66 -0.51 0.62
N LEU A 40 -11.35 -1.68 1.19
CA LEU A 40 -10.32 -1.84 2.22
C LEU A 40 -8.99 -1.23 1.74
N TYR A 41 -8.54 -1.64 0.55
CA TYR A 41 -7.28 -1.17 0.00
C TYR A 41 -7.36 0.23 -0.60
N LEU A 42 -8.53 0.64 -1.11
CA LEU A 42 -8.80 2.02 -1.50
C LEU A 42 -8.49 2.97 -0.33
N HIS A 43 -9.05 2.69 0.84
CA HIS A 43 -8.81 3.52 2.03
C HIS A 43 -7.38 3.36 2.57
N ARG A 44 -6.84 2.14 2.59
CA ARG A 44 -5.50 1.87 3.14
C ARG A 44 -4.40 2.60 2.38
N TYR A 45 -4.42 2.53 1.05
CA TYR A 45 -3.39 3.13 0.20
C TYR A 45 -3.51 4.66 0.15
N THR A 46 -4.68 5.21 0.45
CA THR A 46 -4.87 6.67 0.47
C THR A 46 -3.89 7.35 1.43
N TRP A 47 -3.50 6.68 2.51
CA TRP A 47 -2.49 7.17 3.44
C TRP A 47 -1.17 7.54 2.75
N GLY A 48 -0.76 6.81 1.71
CA GLY A 48 0.45 7.13 0.94
C GLY A 48 0.41 8.54 0.32
N PHE A 49 -0.77 9.03 -0.08
CA PHE A 49 -0.95 10.40 -0.56
C PHE A 49 -1.19 11.41 0.55
N ILE A 50 -1.91 11.03 1.62
CA ILE A 50 -2.14 11.92 2.76
C ILE A 50 -0.80 12.27 3.43
N LYS A 51 0.08 11.27 3.60
CA LYS A 51 1.35 11.36 4.33
C LYS A 51 2.18 12.60 3.92
N PRO A 52 2.49 12.85 2.63
CA PRO A 52 3.18 14.07 2.20
C PRO A 52 2.49 15.36 2.68
N PHE A 53 1.16 15.46 2.55
CA PHE A 53 0.42 16.67 2.94
C PHE A 53 0.43 16.91 4.45
N VAL A 54 0.35 15.85 5.27
CA VAL A 54 0.42 16.00 6.73
C VAL A 54 1.85 16.22 7.23
N GLY A 55 2.84 15.67 6.54
CA GLY A 55 4.25 16.02 6.74
C GLY A 55 4.47 17.50 6.55
N GLU A 56 3.99 18.04 5.43
CA GLU A 56 4.07 19.47 5.08
C GLU A 56 3.27 20.35 6.07
N GLU A 57 2.03 19.99 6.37
CA GLU A 57 1.13 20.81 7.20
C GLU A 57 1.58 20.90 8.66
N PHE A 58 2.11 19.81 9.22
CA PHE A 58 2.49 19.76 10.63
C PHE A 58 4.01 19.79 10.86
N GLY A 59 4.81 19.84 9.80
CA GLY A 59 6.28 19.84 9.87
C GLY A 59 6.86 18.55 10.47
N TRP A 60 6.23 17.40 10.22
CA TRP A 60 6.67 16.12 10.80
C TRP A 60 7.77 15.47 9.96
N SER A 61 8.76 14.91 10.64
CA SER A 61 9.85 14.20 9.98
C SER A 61 9.41 12.85 9.40
N GLU A 62 10.17 12.34 8.43
CA GLU A 62 9.92 11.02 7.83
C GLU A 62 9.93 9.88 8.85
N TRP A 63 10.71 10.02 9.92
CA TRP A 63 10.65 9.11 11.06
C TRP A 63 9.28 9.14 11.76
N GLN A 64 8.76 10.34 12.06
CA GLN A 64 7.46 10.49 12.71
C GLN A 64 6.32 9.98 11.82
N LEU A 65 6.40 10.22 10.51
CA LEU A 65 5.47 9.68 9.52
C LEU A 65 5.57 8.14 9.44
N GLY A 66 6.79 7.60 9.49
CA GLY A 66 7.05 6.16 9.57
C GLY A 66 6.44 5.52 10.82
N LEU A 67 6.47 6.20 11.97
CA LEU A 67 5.81 5.72 13.19
C LEU A 67 4.28 5.66 13.06
N LEU A 68 3.66 6.56 12.27
CA LEU A 68 2.23 6.51 11.95
C LEU A 68 1.88 5.34 11.00
N ASP A 69 2.83 4.85 10.20
CA ASP A 69 2.69 3.58 9.48
C ASP A 69 2.76 2.40 10.47
N SER A 70 3.70 2.45 11.41
CA SER A 70 3.89 1.39 12.42
C SER A 70 2.68 1.20 13.30
N VAL A 71 2.08 2.27 13.82
CA VAL A 71 0.92 2.15 14.72
C VAL A 71 -0.27 1.52 14.01
N PHE A 72 -0.49 1.84 12.73
CA PHE A 72 -1.49 1.17 11.91
C PHE A 72 -1.16 -0.31 11.73
N SER A 73 0.06 -0.64 11.33
CA SER A 73 0.48 -2.03 11.11
C SER A 73 0.43 -2.87 12.39
N ALA A 74 0.78 -2.28 13.53
CA ALA A 74 0.77 -2.94 14.83
C ALA A 74 -0.66 -3.22 15.32
N SER A 75 -1.53 -2.21 15.26
CA SER A 75 -2.95 -2.36 15.62
C SER A 75 -3.69 -3.31 14.67
N TYR A 76 -3.38 -3.28 13.37
CA TYR A 76 -3.89 -4.24 12.40
C TYR A 76 -3.42 -5.67 12.71
N GLY A 77 -2.12 -5.88 12.92
CA GLY A 77 -1.55 -7.18 13.26
C GLY A 77 -2.18 -7.76 14.54
N PHE A 78 -2.28 -6.95 15.58
CA PHE A 78 -2.92 -7.33 16.84
C PHE A 78 -4.41 -7.66 16.67
N GLY A 79 -5.15 -6.85 15.90
CA GLY A 79 -6.59 -6.99 15.72
C GLY A 79 -7.04 -8.22 14.92
N GLN A 80 -6.13 -8.89 14.20
CA GLN A 80 -6.49 -10.02 13.34
C GLN A 80 -7.04 -11.22 14.13
N ILE A 81 -6.37 -11.59 15.22
CA ILE A 81 -6.79 -12.75 16.05
C ILE A 81 -8.13 -12.46 16.75
N PRO A 82 -8.30 -11.33 17.49
CA PRO A 82 -9.58 -10.98 18.09
C PRO A 82 -10.71 -10.92 17.07
N SER A 83 -10.47 -10.34 15.90
CA SER A 83 -11.51 -10.22 14.87
C SER A 83 -11.93 -11.56 14.30
N GLY A 84 -11.02 -12.53 14.19
CA GLY A 84 -11.36 -13.91 13.82
C GLY A 84 -12.32 -14.54 14.82
N ILE A 85 -12.05 -14.38 16.12
CA ILE A 85 -12.92 -14.88 17.21
C ILE A 85 -14.29 -14.19 17.16
N LEU A 86 -14.32 -12.87 16.99
CA LEU A 86 -15.57 -12.12 16.85
C LEU A 86 -16.37 -12.57 15.61
N CYS A 87 -15.69 -12.97 14.53
CA CYS A 87 -16.32 -13.49 13.32
C CYS A 87 -17.02 -14.84 13.56
N ASP A 88 -16.52 -15.61 14.52
CA ASP A 88 -17.14 -16.85 14.95
C ASP A 88 -18.40 -16.62 15.79
N TRP A 89 -18.47 -15.53 16.53
CA TRP A 89 -19.64 -15.20 17.36
C TRP A 89 -20.73 -14.47 16.58
N PHE A 90 -20.38 -13.47 15.78
CA PHE A 90 -21.35 -12.59 15.11
C PHE A 90 -21.63 -12.97 13.65
N GLY A 91 -20.80 -13.84 13.07
CA GLY A 91 -20.85 -14.20 11.66
C GLY A 91 -20.36 -13.07 10.72
N PRO A 92 -20.09 -13.39 9.44
CA PRO A 92 -19.57 -12.41 8.49
C PRO A 92 -20.49 -11.23 8.21
N HIS A 93 -21.81 -11.41 8.22
CA HIS A 93 -22.77 -10.36 7.86
C HIS A 93 -22.66 -9.15 8.79
N VAL A 94 -22.84 -9.36 10.10
CA VAL A 94 -22.80 -8.28 11.08
C VAL A 94 -21.37 -7.78 11.26
N LEU A 95 -20.40 -8.69 11.41
CA LEU A 95 -19.02 -8.27 11.66
C LEU A 95 -18.46 -7.48 10.48
N LEU A 96 -18.45 -8.05 9.26
CA LEU A 96 -17.83 -7.43 8.09
C LEU A 96 -18.49 -6.10 7.77
N GLY A 97 -19.82 -6.03 7.81
CA GLY A 97 -20.56 -4.78 7.61
C GLY A 97 -20.22 -3.72 8.66
N SER A 98 -20.16 -4.11 9.93
CA SER A 98 -19.82 -3.18 11.02
C SER A 98 -18.38 -2.68 10.91
N ILE A 99 -17.42 -3.54 10.57
CA ILE A 99 -16.03 -3.10 10.42
C ILE A 99 -15.85 -2.23 9.17
N ILE A 100 -16.58 -2.47 8.07
CA ILE A 100 -16.57 -1.58 6.88
C ILE A 100 -16.93 -0.16 7.29
N LEU A 101 -18.02 0.00 8.04
CA LEU A 101 -18.44 1.29 8.57
C LEU A 101 -17.40 1.86 9.53
N ALA A 102 -16.91 1.05 10.48
CA ALA A 102 -15.99 1.51 11.50
C ALA A 102 -14.66 2.01 10.92
N TRP A 103 -14.05 1.30 9.96
CA TRP A 103 -12.80 1.78 9.35
C TRP A 103 -13.06 2.99 8.44
N SER A 104 -14.21 3.05 7.77
CA SER A 104 -14.57 4.21 6.95
C SER A 104 -14.69 5.46 7.80
N LEU A 105 -15.37 5.39 8.94
CA LEU A 105 -15.47 6.48 9.91
C LEU A 105 -14.11 6.83 10.53
N SER A 106 -13.27 5.82 10.80
CA SER A 106 -11.90 6.02 11.30
C SER A 106 -11.03 6.75 10.28
N MET A 107 -11.27 6.54 8.98
CA MET A 107 -10.66 7.35 7.92
C MET A 107 -11.13 8.81 7.99
N GLY A 108 -12.41 9.06 8.27
CA GLY A 108 -12.92 10.40 8.53
C GLY A 108 -12.22 11.09 9.71
N ALA A 109 -11.88 10.34 10.76
CA ALA A 109 -11.11 10.87 11.89
C ALA A 109 -9.71 11.35 11.50
N VAL A 110 -9.09 10.79 10.44
CA VAL A 110 -7.81 11.28 9.89
C VAL A 110 -7.96 12.70 9.33
N ALA A 111 -9.09 13.02 8.69
CA ALA A 111 -9.35 14.38 8.21
C ALA A 111 -9.57 15.38 9.35
N LEU A 112 -10.04 14.92 10.51
CA LEU A 112 -10.30 15.76 11.68
C LEU A 112 -9.08 15.92 12.58
N ALA A 113 -7.98 15.21 12.31
CA ALA A 113 -6.77 15.30 13.11
C ALA A 113 -6.12 16.70 13.00
N THR A 114 -5.77 17.26 14.16
CA THR A 114 -5.17 18.60 14.30
C THR A 114 -3.73 18.56 14.84
N GLY A 115 -3.23 17.38 15.18
CA GLY A 115 -1.88 17.20 15.70
C GLY A 115 -1.48 15.72 15.83
N TYR A 116 -0.24 15.47 16.23
CA TYR A 116 0.37 14.14 16.14
C TYR A 116 -0.37 13.08 16.95
N VAL A 117 -0.78 13.41 18.18
CA VAL A 117 -1.53 12.48 19.05
C VAL A 117 -2.88 12.12 18.43
N SER A 118 -3.65 13.12 17.95
CA SER A 118 -4.94 12.87 17.30
C SER A 118 -4.79 12.02 16.02
N MET A 119 -3.73 12.26 15.23
CA MET A 119 -3.43 11.47 14.05
C MET A 119 -3.01 10.04 14.41
N PHE A 120 -2.16 9.89 15.41
CA PHE A 120 -1.72 8.60 15.94
C PHE A 120 -2.93 7.76 16.40
N SER A 121 -3.85 8.35 17.17
CA SER A 121 -5.08 7.70 17.62
C SER A 121 -5.99 7.31 16.45
N ALA A 122 -6.15 8.20 15.45
CA ALA A 122 -6.93 7.88 14.24
C ALA A 122 -6.32 6.71 13.45
N ARG A 123 -4.98 6.68 13.30
CA ARG A 123 -4.25 5.61 12.63
C ARG A 123 -4.34 4.28 13.38
N LEU A 124 -4.26 4.32 14.71
CA LEU A 124 -4.45 3.15 15.58
C LEU A 124 -5.85 2.56 15.42
N LEU A 125 -6.89 3.41 15.50
CA LEU A 125 -8.27 2.97 15.34
C LEU A 125 -8.53 2.41 13.93
N PHE A 126 -7.97 3.06 12.91
CA PHE A 126 -8.08 2.61 11.53
C PHE A 126 -7.43 1.23 11.31
N GLY A 127 -6.26 0.96 11.90
CA GLY A 127 -5.63 -0.36 11.83
C GLY A 127 -6.44 -1.43 12.55
N LEU A 128 -6.90 -1.14 13.77
CA LEU A 128 -7.69 -2.07 14.57
C LEU A 128 -9.00 -2.47 13.87
N THR A 129 -9.71 -1.49 13.30
CA THR A 129 -11.00 -1.71 12.62
C THR A 129 -10.84 -2.44 11.28
N GLN A 130 -9.72 -2.29 10.58
CA GLN A 130 -9.47 -3.01 9.32
C GLN A 130 -9.04 -4.48 9.52
N ALA A 131 -8.55 -4.85 10.71
CA ALA A 131 -7.89 -6.12 10.96
C ALA A 131 -8.75 -7.36 10.66
N GLY A 132 -10.07 -7.26 10.86
CA GLY A 132 -11.00 -8.36 10.68
C GLY A 132 -11.41 -8.68 9.26
N CYS A 133 -11.01 -7.85 8.27
CA CYS A 133 -11.53 -7.96 6.92
C CYS A 133 -11.17 -9.29 6.24
N TYR A 134 -9.89 -9.64 6.13
CA TYR A 134 -9.46 -10.87 5.46
C TYR A 134 -9.84 -12.17 6.19
N PRO A 135 -9.71 -12.28 7.53
CA PRO A 135 -10.23 -13.45 8.24
C PRO A 135 -11.73 -13.69 7.96
N THR A 136 -12.51 -12.61 7.92
CA THR A 136 -13.95 -12.68 7.66
C THR A 136 -14.24 -13.00 6.19
N LEU A 137 -13.52 -12.41 5.23
CA LEU A 137 -13.64 -12.73 3.80
C LEU A 137 -13.33 -14.20 3.52
N SER A 138 -12.32 -14.78 4.19
CA SER A 138 -12.06 -16.22 4.11
C SER A 138 -13.27 -17.04 4.57
N LYS A 139 -13.95 -16.63 5.64
CA LYS A 139 -15.20 -17.27 6.09
C LYS A 139 -16.35 -17.08 5.09
N VAL A 140 -16.48 -15.90 4.46
CA VAL A 140 -17.44 -15.69 3.36
C VAL A 140 -17.20 -16.68 2.24
N THR A 141 -15.95 -16.89 1.83
CA THR A 141 -15.66 -17.86 0.75
C THR A 141 -16.05 -19.29 1.12
N LYS A 142 -15.94 -19.65 2.40
CA LYS A 142 -16.40 -20.95 2.89
C LYS A 142 -17.92 -21.09 2.83
N LEU A 143 -18.66 -20.05 3.23
CA LEU A 143 -20.12 -20.11 3.36
C LEU A 143 -20.89 -20.01 2.02
N TRP A 144 -20.27 -19.42 0.99
CA TRP A 144 -20.98 -19.06 -0.24
C TRP A 144 -20.43 -19.68 -1.52
N PHE A 145 -19.33 -20.43 -1.45
CA PHE A 145 -18.69 -21.00 -2.64
C PHE A 145 -18.31 -22.47 -2.45
N PRO A 146 -18.50 -23.32 -3.50
CA PRO A 146 -18.05 -24.70 -3.50
C PRO A 146 -16.54 -24.82 -3.31
N LEU A 147 -16.10 -25.92 -2.69
CA LEU A 147 -14.69 -26.16 -2.36
C LEU A 147 -13.74 -25.99 -3.56
N SER A 148 -14.17 -26.42 -4.74
CA SER A 148 -13.41 -26.32 -6.00
C SER A 148 -13.14 -24.88 -6.46
N GLU A 149 -13.99 -23.92 -6.07
CA GLU A 149 -13.90 -22.52 -6.51
C GLU A 149 -13.26 -21.61 -5.45
N ARG A 150 -13.25 -22.00 -4.17
CA ARG A 150 -12.81 -21.16 -3.02
C ARG A 150 -11.45 -20.50 -3.25
N THR A 151 -10.44 -21.26 -3.70
CA THR A 151 -9.09 -20.74 -3.93
C THR A 151 -9.04 -19.68 -5.04
N THR A 152 -9.76 -19.92 -6.14
CA THR A 152 -9.85 -18.97 -7.26
C THR A 152 -10.54 -17.69 -6.82
N VAL A 153 -11.65 -17.81 -6.10
CA VAL A 153 -12.40 -16.67 -5.54
C VAL A 153 -11.55 -15.85 -4.59
N GLN A 154 -10.83 -16.49 -3.67
CA GLN A 154 -9.89 -15.81 -2.77
C GLN A 154 -8.79 -15.07 -3.54
N GLY A 155 -8.25 -15.66 -4.62
CA GLY A 155 -7.26 -15.01 -5.48
C GLY A 155 -7.78 -13.74 -6.14
N TRP A 156 -9.01 -13.77 -6.67
CA TRP A 156 -9.66 -12.57 -7.22
C TRP A 156 -9.86 -11.49 -6.16
N ILE A 157 -10.42 -11.86 -5.01
CA ILE A 157 -10.71 -10.95 -3.90
C ILE A 157 -9.41 -10.31 -3.39
N ALA A 158 -8.42 -11.10 -2.99
CA ALA A 158 -7.23 -10.60 -2.30
C ALA A 158 -6.22 -9.94 -3.24
N THR A 159 -5.95 -10.54 -4.41
CA THR A 159 -4.89 -10.06 -5.31
C THR A 159 -5.40 -9.02 -6.28
N PHE A 160 -6.36 -9.36 -7.14
CA PHE A 160 -6.77 -8.47 -8.22
C PHE A 160 -7.55 -7.26 -7.69
N PHE A 161 -8.65 -7.49 -6.97
CA PHE A 161 -9.45 -6.41 -6.40
C PHE A 161 -8.72 -5.67 -5.29
N GLY A 162 -7.85 -6.35 -4.55
CA GLY A 162 -7.05 -5.70 -3.52
C GLY A 162 -6.01 -4.73 -4.09
N ARG A 163 -5.17 -5.18 -5.03
CA ARG A 163 -4.22 -4.30 -5.73
C ARG A 163 -4.92 -3.26 -6.59
N GLY A 164 -6.04 -3.62 -7.22
CA GLY A 164 -6.91 -2.71 -7.97
C GLY A 164 -7.47 -1.58 -7.10
N GLY A 165 -7.91 -1.89 -5.87
CA GLY A 165 -8.33 -0.89 -4.89
C GLY A 165 -7.20 0.07 -4.50
N GLY A 166 -5.99 -0.46 -4.30
CA GLY A 166 -4.80 0.36 -4.05
C GLY A 166 -4.44 1.27 -5.22
N ALA A 167 -4.43 0.75 -6.45
CA ALA A 167 -4.17 1.54 -7.66
C ALA A 167 -5.23 2.64 -7.85
N ALA A 168 -6.51 2.27 -7.68
CA ALA A 168 -7.62 3.20 -7.75
C ALA A 168 -7.56 4.27 -6.65
N SER A 169 -7.00 3.96 -5.48
CA SER A 169 -6.80 4.94 -4.40
C SER A 169 -5.96 6.12 -4.88
N PHE A 170 -4.80 5.82 -5.49
CA PHE A 170 -3.88 6.84 -5.94
C PHE A 170 -4.46 7.68 -7.10
N VAL A 171 -5.13 7.03 -8.06
CA VAL A 171 -5.80 7.75 -9.15
C VAL A 171 -6.96 8.60 -8.63
N LEU A 172 -7.86 8.01 -7.84
CA LEU A 172 -9.03 8.70 -7.34
C LEU A 172 -8.64 9.85 -6.40
N PHE A 173 -7.79 9.59 -5.41
CA PHE A 173 -7.41 10.59 -4.43
C PHE A 173 -6.48 11.66 -5.01
N GLY A 174 -5.37 11.25 -5.64
CA GLY A 174 -4.36 12.16 -6.19
C GLY A 174 -4.82 12.81 -7.49
N THR A 175 -5.06 12.01 -8.54
CA THR A 175 -5.34 12.53 -9.88
C THR A 175 -6.71 13.21 -9.99
N VAL A 176 -7.77 12.60 -9.45
CA VAL A 176 -9.15 13.07 -9.63
C VAL A 176 -9.54 14.09 -8.57
N LEU A 177 -9.58 13.69 -7.29
CA LEU A 177 -10.13 14.52 -6.21
C LEU A 177 -9.27 15.75 -5.93
N ILE A 178 -7.96 15.59 -5.77
CA ILE A 178 -7.07 16.74 -5.53
C ILE A 178 -6.68 17.39 -6.86
N GLY A 179 -6.21 16.61 -7.83
CA GLY A 179 -5.64 17.12 -9.07
C GLY A 179 -6.63 17.80 -10.02
N TRP A 180 -7.79 17.19 -10.29
CA TRP A 180 -8.77 17.74 -11.24
C TRP A 180 -9.87 18.54 -10.57
N MET A 181 -10.35 18.08 -9.41
CA MET A 181 -11.43 18.75 -8.68
C MET A 181 -10.92 19.84 -7.72
N GLY A 182 -9.60 19.93 -7.50
CA GLY A 182 -9.00 20.96 -6.64
C GLY A 182 -9.37 20.85 -5.17
N LEU A 183 -9.81 19.66 -4.70
CA LEU A 183 -10.18 19.47 -3.30
C LEU A 183 -8.95 19.48 -2.40
N SER A 184 -9.10 19.98 -1.18
CA SER A 184 -8.08 19.77 -0.15
C SER A 184 -7.99 18.28 0.22
N TRP A 185 -6.84 17.85 0.74
CA TRP A 185 -6.65 16.46 1.15
C TRP A 185 -7.71 16.01 2.19
N ARG A 186 -8.14 16.91 3.09
CA ARG A 186 -9.21 16.62 4.07
C ARG A 186 -10.56 16.40 3.39
N GLN A 187 -10.92 17.26 2.44
CA GLN A 187 -12.16 17.11 1.67
C GLN A 187 -12.16 15.80 0.88
N ALA A 188 -11.03 15.45 0.25
CA ALA A 188 -10.87 14.20 -0.46
C ALA A 188 -11.04 12.98 0.48
N VAL A 189 -10.50 13.05 1.70
CA VAL A 189 -10.72 12.00 2.73
C VAL A 189 -12.19 11.88 3.12
N VAL A 190 -12.91 13.00 3.27
CA VAL A 190 -14.35 12.98 3.56
C VAL A 190 -15.13 12.30 2.44
N VAL A 191 -14.81 12.56 1.17
CA VAL A 191 -15.43 11.89 0.03
C VAL A 191 -15.22 10.37 0.11
N LEU A 192 -14.00 9.91 0.38
CA LEU A 192 -13.70 8.49 0.53
C LEU A 192 -14.39 7.87 1.76
N THR A 193 -14.52 8.62 2.84
CA THR A 193 -15.25 8.21 4.04
C THR A 193 -16.71 7.95 3.72
N VAL A 194 -17.38 8.88 3.02
CA VAL A 194 -18.76 8.72 2.58
C VAL A 194 -18.92 7.51 1.66
N LEU A 195 -18.02 7.34 0.69
CA LEU A 195 -18.02 6.19 -0.23
C LEU A 195 -17.96 4.86 0.54
N GLY A 196 -17.05 4.74 1.50
CA GLY A 196 -16.93 3.54 2.32
C GLY A 196 -18.15 3.30 3.22
N CYS A 197 -18.73 4.35 3.79
CA CYS A 197 -19.95 4.24 4.59
C CYS A 197 -21.15 3.78 3.75
N VAL A 198 -21.32 4.34 2.55
CA VAL A 198 -22.36 3.91 1.59
C VAL A 198 -22.16 2.44 1.22
N PHE A 199 -20.93 2.03 0.91
CA PHE A 199 -20.64 0.63 0.60
C PHE A 199 -20.91 -0.30 1.81
N GLY A 200 -20.56 0.11 3.03
CA GLY A 200 -20.86 -0.65 4.25
C GLY A 200 -22.37 -0.80 4.49
N GLY A 201 -23.16 0.23 4.22
CA GLY A 201 -24.62 0.18 4.25
C GLY A 201 -25.19 -0.79 3.21
N ILE A 202 -24.69 -0.73 1.97
CA ILE A 202 -25.06 -1.67 0.89
C ILE A 202 -24.71 -3.11 1.29
N PHE A 203 -23.52 -3.33 1.86
CA PHE A 203 -23.08 -4.64 2.32
C PHE A 203 -24.02 -5.18 3.41
N LEU A 204 -24.32 -4.40 4.44
CA LEU A 204 -25.25 -4.81 5.52
C LEU A 204 -26.66 -5.10 4.99
N TYR A 205 -27.10 -4.36 3.99
CA TYR A 205 -28.41 -4.56 3.38
C TYR A 205 -28.47 -5.86 2.56
N LEU A 206 -27.52 -6.07 1.65
CA LEU A 206 -27.54 -7.17 0.67
C LEU A 206 -26.91 -8.48 1.15
N PHE A 207 -25.87 -8.44 1.98
CA PHE A 207 -25.15 -9.64 2.39
C PHE A 207 -25.91 -10.42 3.46
N ARG A 208 -25.92 -11.76 3.38
CA ARG A 208 -26.43 -12.67 4.42
C ARG A 208 -25.45 -13.80 4.67
N ASN A 209 -25.49 -14.40 5.86
CA ASN A 209 -24.50 -15.40 6.28
C ASN A 209 -24.62 -16.71 5.49
N THR A 210 -25.83 -17.17 5.23
CA THR A 210 -26.06 -18.41 4.49
C THR A 210 -27.02 -18.19 3.32
N PRO A 211 -26.98 -19.06 2.29
CA PRO A 211 -27.97 -19.05 1.22
C PRO A 211 -29.41 -19.15 1.77
N LYS A 212 -29.64 -19.96 2.81
CA LYS A 212 -30.96 -20.14 3.43
C LYS A 212 -31.53 -18.85 4.03
N ASP A 213 -30.66 -17.96 4.51
CA ASP A 213 -31.06 -16.67 5.06
C ASP A 213 -31.26 -15.59 3.98
N HIS A 214 -30.94 -15.89 2.72
CA HIS A 214 -30.95 -14.92 1.63
C HIS A 214 -32.29 -14.98 0.87
N PRO A 215 -33.04 -13.86 0.75
CA PRO A 215 -34.40 -13.84 0.22
C PRO A 215 -34.52 -14.23 -1.27
N GLN A 216 -33.40 -14.18 -2.01
CA GLN A 216 -33.35 -14.51 -3.44
C GLN A 216 -32.63 -15.83 -3.74
N ALA A 217 -32.17 -16.57 -2.73
CA ALA A 217 -31.50 -17.85 -2.93
C ALA A 217 -32.53 -18.99 -2.88
N ASN A 218 -32.33 -20.02 -3.70
CA ASN A 218 -33.13 -21.24 -3.72
C ASN A 218 -32.36 -22.42 -3.12
N ASP A 219 -33.07 -23.51 -2.84
CA ASP A 219 -32.48 -24.70 -2.23
C ASP A 219 -31.37 -25.32 -3.09
N ALA A 220 -31.51 -25.28 -4.43
CA ALA A 220 -30.48 -25.73 -5.37
C ALA A 220 -29.14 -24.98 -5.21
N GLU A 221 -29.15 -23.70 -4.82
CA GLU A 221 -27.92 -22.95 -4.52
C GLU A 221 -27.30 -23.41 -3.20
N ALA A 222 -28.12 -23.74 -2.20
CA ALA A 222 -27.62 -24.29 -0.94
C ALA A 222 -27.02 -25.70 -1.15
N ASP A 223 -27.66 -26.53 -1.97
CA ASP A 223 -27.18 -27.87 -2.32
C ASP A 223 -25.83 -27.80 -3.03
N LEU A 224 -25.70 -26.95 -4.06
CA LEU A 224 -24.44 -26.75 -4.78
C LEU A 224 -23.26 -26.35 -3.88
N ILE A 225 -23.49 -25.53 -2.85
CA ILE A 225 -22.43 -25.10 -1.93
C ILE A 225 -22.02 -26.23 -0.98
N ASN A 226 -22.97 -27.09 -0.60
CA ASN A 226 -22.72 -28.25 0.26
C ASN A 226 -22.20 -29.47 -0.53
N GLU A 227 -22.38 -29.52 -1.85
CA GLU A 227 -21.81 -30.54 -2.73
C GLU A 227 -20.27 -30.57 -2.61
N GLY A 228 -19.75 -31.68 -2.09
CA GLY A 228 -18.31 -31.87 -1.87
C GLY A 228 -17.80 -31.53 -0.46
N GLU A 229 -18.67 -31.12 0.48
CA GLU A 229 -18.40 -31.26 1.92
C GLU A 229 -18.66 -32.72 2.35
N THR A 230 -18.02 -33.68 1.68
CA THR A 230 -17.96 -35.06 2.15
C THR A 230 -17.14 -35.05 3.43
N GLU A 231 -17.83 -35.37 4.52
CA GLU A 231 -17.40 -35.23 5.90
C GLU A 231 -17.27 -33.78 6.35
N THR A 232 -18.06 -33.46 7.38
CA THR A 232 -17.67 -32.53 8.43
C THR A 232 -16.22 -32.82 8.79
N VAL A 233 -15.28 -32.09 8.19
CA VAL A 233 -13.96 -31.88 8.80
C VAL A 233 -14.32 -31.22 10.11
N SER A 234 -14.47 -32.07 11.13
CA SER A 234 -14.76 -31.70 12.49
C SER A 234 -13.94 -30.46 12.75
N ALA A 235 -14.58 -29.41 13.28
CA ALA A 235 -13.93 -28.24 13.83
C ALA A 235 -13.09 -28.63 15.08
N THR A 236 -12.32 -29.70 14.96
CA THR A 236 -11.27 -30.14 15.86
C THR A 236 -10.32 -28.96 15.88
N ARG A 237 -10.30 -28.26 17.02
CA ARG A 237 -9.33 -27.23 17.36
C ARG A 237 -7.99 -27.59 16.73
N SER A 238 -7.37 -26.64 16.01
CA SER A 238 -6.02 -26.82 15.49
C SER A 238 -5.14 -27.40 16.59
N ALA A 239 -4.70 -28.65 16.41
CA ALA A 239 -3.81 -29.34 17.32
C ALA A 239 -2.34 -28.95 17.08
N LEU A 240 -2.11 -27.87 16.30
CA LEU A 240 -0.78 -27.44 15.90
C LEU A 240 -0.01 -26.94 17.11
N ARG A 241 1.00 -27.72 17.51
CA ARG A 241 1.96 -27.28 18.54
C ARG A 241 2.89 -26.23 17.94
N TRP A 242 2.96 -25.05 18.57
CA TRP A 242 3.85 -23.96 18.17
C TRP A 242 5.31 -24.39 18.05
N SER A 243 5.76 -25.33 18.89
CA SER A 243 7.11 -25.88 18.85
C SER A 243 7.42 -26.63 17.54
N THR A 244 6.43 -27.29 16.93
CA THR A 244 6.59 -27.97 15.63
C THR A 244 6.86 -26.96 14.51
N VAL A 245 6.12 -25.84 14.52
CA VAL A 245 6.29 -24.75 13.56
C VAL A 245 7.68 -24.13 13.70
N LEU A 246 8.09 -23.79 14.93
CA LEU A 246 9.38 -23.14 15.19
C LEU A 246 10.58 -24.07 14.94
N LYS A 247 10.42 -25.39 15.04
CA LYS A 247 11.48 -26.36 14.74
C LYS A 247 11.62 -26.65 13.25
N SER A 248 10.54 -26.50 12.48
CA SER A 248 10.53 -26.77 11.03
C SER A 248 11.46 -25.84 10.26
N THR A 249 12.42 -26.42 9.53
CA THR A 249 13.33 -25.67 8.65
C THR A 249 12.57 -24.93 7.54
N ASN A 250 11.54 -25.55 6.97
CA ASN A 250 10.67 -24.92 5.97
C ASN A 250 10.07 -23.63 6.51
N MET A 251 9.51 -23.67 7.73
CA MET A 251 8.87 -22.50 8.35
C MET A 251 9.86 -21.40 8.67
N LYS A 252 11.05 -21.73 9.17
CA LYS A 252 12.11 -20.74 9.44
C LYS A 252 12.48 -19.96 8.17
N VAL A 253 12.67 -20.66 7.05
CA VAL A 253 12.96 -20.03 5.76
C VAL A 253 11.77 -19.20 5.29
N PHE A 254 10.56 -19.71 5.48
CA PHE A 254 9.33 -19.00 5.11
C PHE A 254 9.12 -17.71 5.93
N PHE A 255 9.54 -17.68 7.19
CA PHE A 255 9.51 -16.46 8.01
C PHE A 255 10.43 -15.38 7.44
N VAL A 256 11.65 -15.75 7.03
CA VAL A 256 12.58 -14.82 6.38
C VAL A 256 12.01 -14.32 5.05
N GLN A 257 11.48 -15.23 4.22
CA GLN A 257 10.86 -14.90 2.94
C GLN A 257 9.68 -13.93 3.12
N GLN A 258 8.78 -14.21 4.05
CA GLN A 258 7.61 -13.38 4.32
C GLN A 258 8.02 -12.03 4.92
N PHE A 259 8.96 -12.01 5.86
CA PHE A 259 9.45 -10.77 6.48
C PHE A 259 10.03 -9.83 5.42
N THR A 260 10.97 -10.32 4.62
CA THR A 260 11.64 -9.52 3.58
C THR A 260 10.66 -9.06 2.50
N SER A 261 9.72 -9.93 2.08
CA SER A 261 8.70 -9.55 1.10
C SER A 261 7.69 -8.55 1.64
N ALA A 262 7.21 -8.71 2.86
CA ALA A 262 6.25 -7.78 3.47
C ALA A 262 6.89 -6.42 3.76
N PHE A 263 8.15 -6.41 4.21
CA PHE A 263 8.92 -5.18 4.37
C PHE A 263 9.02 -4.44 3.04
N ALA A 264 9.42 -5.14 1.98
CA ALA A 264 9.55 -4.58 0.65
C ALA A 264 8.23 -4.02 0.09
N ASP A 265 7.10 -4.72 0.35
CA ASP A 265 5.77 -4.30 -0.12
C ASP A 265 5.39 -2.92 0.42
N ASN A 266 5.79 -2.58 1.65
CA ASN A 266 5.42 -1.33 2.33
C ASN A 266 5.89 -0.08 1.59
N VAL A 267 7.00 -0.13 0.85
CA VAL A 267 7.46 1.00 0.01
C VAL A 267 6.34 1.42 -0.96
N TYR A 268 5.73 0.44 -1.62
CA TYR A 268 4.70 0.67 -2.64
C TYR A 268 3.37 1.12 -2.05
N VAL A 269 3.10 0.79 -0.79
CA VAL A 269 1.87 1.21 -0.10
C VAL A 269 1.97 2.66 0.38
N TYR A 270 3.09 3.03 1.01
CA TYR A 270 3.14 4.26 1.80
C TYR A 270 4.20 5.28 1.37
N TRP A 271 5.13 4.92 0.47
CA TRP A 271 6.32 5.74 0.21
C TRP A 271 6.44 6.19 -1.25
N ILE A 272 5.80 5.52 -2.21
CA ILE A 272 5.87 5.92 -3.63
C ILE A 272 5.32 7.34 -3.89
N PRO A 273 4.15 7.75 -3.36
CA PRO A 273 3.70 9.12 -3.58
C PRO A 273 4.67 10.14 -2.97
N LEU A 274 5.16 9.88 -1.76
CA LEU A 274 6.19 10.70 -1.13
C LEU A 274 7.44 10.80 -2.00
N PHE A 275 7.98 9.69 -2.51
CA PHE A 275 9.09 9.71 -3.47
C PHE A 275 8.84 10.60 -4.69
N LEU A 276 7.64 10.51 -5.28
CA LEU A 276 7.28 11.33 -6.44
C LEU A 276 7.23 12.83 -6.10
N PHE A 277 6.78 13.18 -4.90
CA PHE A 277 6.78 14.56 -4.42
C PHE A 277 8.17 15.05 -4.01
N THR A 278 8.94 14.25 -3.25
CA THR A 278 10.17 14.67 -2.55
C THR A 278 11.46 14.38 -3.28
N ALA A 279 11.49 13.42 -4.22
CA ALA A 279 12.66 13.17 -5.05
C ALA A 279 12.47 13.65 -6.49
N LYS A 280 11.21 13.69 -6.96
CA LYS A 280 10.89 13.94 -8.36
C LYS A 280 10.10 15.21 -8.63
N GLY A 281 9.60 15.88 -7.59
CA GLY A 281 8.88 17.15 -7.73
C GLY A 281 7.60 17.05 -8.57
N ILE A 282 7.01 15.86 -8.67
CA ILE A 282 5.84 15.61 -9.52
C ILE A 282 4.60 16.24 -8.89
N ASP A 283 3.79 16.90 -9.72
CA ASP A 283 2.53 17.50 -9.29
C ASP A 283 1.52 16.43 -8.84
N THR A 284 0.56 16.79 -7.98
CA THR A 284 -0.39 15.83 -7.41
C THR A 284 -1.22 15.09 -8.45
N LYS A 285 -1.58 15.76 -9.56
CA LYS A 285 -2.37 15.15 -10.63
C LYS A 285 -1.58 14.04 -11.30
N SER A 286 -0.33 14.29 -11.64
CA SER A 286 0.56 13.32 -12.27
C SER A 286 1.00 12.22 -11.31
N ALA A 287 1.28 12.58 -10.05
CA ALA A 287 1.69 11.64 -9.02
C ALA A 287 0.65 10.54 -8.80
N GLY A 288 -0.65 10.85 -8.89
CA GLY A 288 -1.73 9.87 -8.69
C GLY A 288 -1.68 8.66 -9.61
N TRP A 289 -1.66 8.88 -10.93
CA TRP A 289 -1.57 7.79 -11.90
C TRP A 289 -0.19 7.13 -11.91
N MET A 290 0.88 7.91 -11.67
CA MET A 290 2.23 7.37 -11.60
C MET A 290 2.40 6.42 -10.40
N ALA A 291 1.90 6.80 -9.22
CA ALA A 291 1.93 5.93 -8.05
C ALA A 291 1.06 4.67 -8.21
N ALA A 292 0.06 4.69 -9.08
CA ALA A 292 -0.81 3.54 -9.35
C ALA A 292 -0.14 2.46 -10.21
N MET A 293 0.82 2.83 -11.06
CA MET A 293 1.48 1.91 -12.00
C MET A 293 2.09 0.67 -11.34
N PRO A 294 2.87 0.76 -10.25
CA PRO A 294 3.42 -0.43 -9.59
C PRO A 294 2.31 -1.38 -9.10
N LEU A 295 1.19 -0.85 -8.62
CA LEU A 295 0.07 -1.68 -8.13
C LEU A 295 -0.68 -2.37 -9.26
N LEU A 296 -0.84 -1.69 -10.41
CA LEU A 296 -1.35 -2.32 -11.63
C LEU A 296 -0.43 -3.45 -12.11
N GLY A 297 0.88 -3.21 -12.10
CA GLY A 297 1.89 -4.24 -12.39
C GLY A 297 1.71 -5.45 -11.48
N GLY A 298 1.61 -5.24 -10.18
CA GLY A 298 1.40 -6.31 -9.19
C GLY A 298 0.09 -7.06 -9.36
N ALA A 299 -1.02 -6.38 -9.68
CA ALA A 299 -2.32 -7.00 -9.93
C ALA A 299 -2.26 -7.99 -11.11
N ILE A 300 -1.71 -7.53 -12.25
CA ILE A 300 -1.56 -8.35 -13.46
C ILE A 300 -0.55 -9.48 -13.20
N GLY A 301 0.57 -9.14 -12.57
CA GLY A 301 1.63 -10.08 -12.22
C GLY A 301 1.15 -11.22 -11.34
N GLY A 302 0.41 -10.93 -10.27
CA GLY A 302 -0.13 -11.95 -9.37
C GLY A 302 -1.10 -12.91 -10.06
N MET A 303 -1.95 -12.40 -10.97
CA MET A 303 -2.84 -13.26 -11.77
C MET A 303 -2.06 -14.20 -12.68
N ILE A 304 -1.08 -13.67 -13.43
CA ILE A 304 -0.25 -14.46 -14.34
C ILE A 304 0.62 -15.45 -13.56
N GLY A 305 1.17 -15.06 -12.42
CA GLY A 305 1.95 -15.95 -11.56
C GLY A 305 1.14 -17.15 -11.08
N GLY A 306 -0.12 -16.94 -10.68
CA GLY A 306 -1.01 -18.02 -10.24
C GLY A 306 -1.41 -18.98 -11.36
N THR A 307 -1.71 -18.47 -12.56
CA THR A 307 -2.05 -19.31 -13.73
C THR A 307 -0.83 -20.07 -14.24
N LEU A 308 0.32 -19.40 -14.35
CA LEU A 308 1.58 -20.00 -14.78
C LEU A 308 2.03 -21.09 -13.80
N GLN A 309 1.86 -20.86 -12.50
CA GLN A 309 2.14 -21.86 -11.49
C GLN A 309 1.25 -23.10 -11.64
N SER A 310 -0.05 -22.91 -11.83
CA SER A 310 -1.00 -24.02 -12.03
C SER A 310 -0.64 -24.82 -13.27
N TYR A 311 -0.30 -24.14 -14.37
CA TYR A 311 0.17 -24.76 -15.61
C TYR A 311 1.45 -25.57 -15.40
N LEU A 312 2.45 -25.04 -14.70
CA LEU A 312 3.70 -25.75 -14.42
C LEU A 312 3.50 -26.98 -13.55
N ILE A 313 2.62 -26.89 -12.54
CA ILE A 313 2.29 -28.05 -11.68
C ILE A 313 1.68 -29.17 -12.51
N VAL A 314 0.73 -28.86 -13.39
CA VAL A 314 0.07 -29.85 -14.26
C VAL A 314 1.07 -30.44 -15.27
N ARG A 315 1.91 -29.60 -15.89
CA ARG A 315 2.83 -30.05 -16.94
C ARG A 315 4.02 -30.83 -16.42
N THR A 316 4.59 -30.46 -15.28
CA THR A 316 5.81 -31.09 -14.74
C THR A 316 5.51 -32.22 -13.77
N GLY A 317 4.32 -32.25 -13.17
CA GLY A 317 3.99 -33.15 -12.06
C GLY A 317 4.76 -32.86 -10.76
N ASN A 318 5.69 -31.90 -10.74
CA ASN A 318 6.53 -31.59 -9.59
C ASN A 318 6.06 -30.30 -8.90
N ARG A 319 5.26 -30.47 -7.84
CA ARG A 319 4.68 -29.34 -7.11
C ARG A 319 5.75 -28.45 -6.46
N ARG A 320 6.74 -29.05 -5.79
CA ARG A 320 7.84 -28.33 -5.11
C ARG A 320 8.52 -27.35 -6.05
N TRP A 321 9.10 -27.86 -7.13
CA TRP A 321 9.89 -27.04 -8.04
C TRP A 321 9.04 -26.06 -8.85
N SER A 322 7.80 -26.42 -9.19
CA SER A 322 6.89 -25.47 -9.83
C SER A 322 6.61 -24.24 -8.97
N ARG A 323 6.46 -24.41 -7.65
CA ARG A 323 6.32 -23.29 -6.71
C ARG A 323 7.63 -22.52 -6.56
N SER A 324 8.71 -23.23 -6.27
CA SER A 324 10.03 -22.64 -6.01
C SER A 324 10.55 -21.82 -7.19
N TRP A 325 10.42 -22.32 -8.43
CA TRP A 325 10.90 -21.60 -9.61
C TRP A 325 10.15 -20.30 -9.85
N ILE A 326 8.82 -20.30 -9.71
CA ILE A 326 8.01 -19.08 -9.88
C ILE A 326 8.35 -18.04 -8.81
N GLY A 327 8.44 -18.46 -7.54
CA GLY A 327 8.82 -17.58 -6.44
C GLY A 327 10.24 -17.02 -6.59
N LEU A 328 11.20 -17.88 -6.93
CA LEU A 328 12.61 -17.53 -7.15
C LEU A 328 12.75 -16.54 -8.31
N ILE A 329 12.28 -16.91 -9.50
CA ILE A 329 12.43 -16.12 -10.74
C ILE A 329 11.70 -14.78 -10.59
N GLY A 330 10.47 -14.78 -10.06
CA GLY A 330 9.71 -13.54 -9.85
C GLY A 330 10.46 -12.55 -8.95
N LYS A 331 10.98 -13.00 -7.80
CA LYS A 331 11.75 -12.13 -6.89
C LYS A 331 13.13 -11.76 -7.42
N LEU A 332 13.77 -12.65 -8.19
CA LEU A 332 15.07 -12.36 -8.81
C LEU A 332 14.94 -11.30 -9.90
N LEU A 333 13.93 -11.41 -10.77
CA LEU A 333 13.65 -10.39 -11.78
C LEU A 333 13.27 -9.06 -11.12
N ALA A 334 12.43 -9.08 -10.07
CA ALA A 334 12.14 -7.88 -9.29
C ALA A 334 13.40 -7.22 -8.71
N THR A 335 14.37 -8.02 -8.26
CA THR A 335 15.69 -7.55 -7.79
C THR A 335 16.49 -6.86 -8.91
N VAL A 336 16.56 -7.48 -10.09
CA VAL A 336 17.27 -6.90 -11.24
C VAL A 336 16.63 -5.58 -11.64
N PHE A 337 15.30 -5.55 -11.79
CA PHE A 337 14.61 -4.35 -12.25
C PHE A 337 14.64 -3.22 -11.22
N ILE A 338 14.64 -3.50 -9.91
CA ILE A 338 14.77 -2.40 -8.93
C ILE A 338 16.16 -1.76 -9.00
N PHE A 339 17.23 -2.51 -9.26
CA PHE A 339 18.54 -1.92 -9.53
C PHE A 339 18.59 -1.15 -10.85
N VAL A 340 17.92 -1.65 -11.90
CA VAL A 340 17.76 -0.92 -13.17
C VAL A 340 17.06 0.43 -12.95
N SER A 341 16.13 0.55 -12.00
CA SER A 341 15.46 1.82 -11.69
C SER A 341 16.42 2.93 -11.26
N LEU A 342 17.57 2.58 -10.66
CA LEU A 342 18.60 3.53 -10.21
C LEU A 342 19.35 4.18 -11.37
N ALA A 343 19.28 3.61 -12.58
CA ALA A 343 19.92 4.18 -13.77
C ALA A 343 19.10 5.32 -14.40
N PHE A 344 17.88 5.57 -13.92
CA PHE A 344 16.98 6.58 -14.48
C PHE A 344 16.82 7.78 -13.54
N SER A 345 16.88 8.97 -14.10
CA SER A 345 16.57 10.22 -13.38
C SER A 345 15.12 10.65 -13.54
N ASP A 346 14.53 10.39 -14.71
CA ASP A 346 13.15 10.74 -15.04
C ASP A 346 12.13 9.84 -14.33
N ALA A 347 11.11 10.45 -13.73
CA ALA A 347 10.11 9.77 -12.93
C ALA A 347 9.24 8.79 -13.73
N ILE A 348 8.94 9.07 -15.01
CA ILE A 348 8.12 8.19 -15.86
C ILE A 348 8.86 6.88 -16.11
N TRP A 349 10.16 6.94 -16.39
CA TRP A 349 10.97 5.74 -16.59
C TRP A 349 11.09 4.92 -15.31
N ILE A 350 11.35 5.57 -14.17
CA ILE A 350 11.43 4.89 -12.86
C ILE A 350 10.12 4.16 -12.54
N VAL A 351 8.98 4.83 -12.71
CA VAL A 351 7.66 4.26 -12.43
C VAL A 351 7.30 3.13 -13.39
N SER A 352 7.71 3.24 -14.67
CA SER A 352 7.56 2.17 -15.65
C SER A 352 8.37 0.93 -15.26
N VAL A 353 9.57 1.13 -14.72
CA VAL A 353 10.37 0.03 -14.16
C VAL A 353 9.71 -0.52 -12.90
N PHE A 354 9.14 0.31 -12.01
CA PHE A 354 8.42 -0.17 -10.83
C PHE A 354 7.19 -1.01 -11.17
N PHE A 355 6.47 -0.70 -12.27
CA PHE A 355 5.44 -1.59 -12.81
C PHE A 355 6.00 -2.99 -13.06
N ILE A 356 7.15 -3.08 -13.73
CA ILE A 356 7.81 -4.36 -14.07
C ILE A 356 8.31 -5.06 -12.81
N VAL A 357 8.93 -4.33 -11.87
CA VAL A 357 9.37 -4.86 -10.58
C VAL A 357 8.21 -5.52 -9.86
N LYS A 358 7.08 -4.81 -9.77
CA LYS A 358 5.90 -5.30 -9.06
C LYS A 358 5.21 -6.45 -9.78
N PHE A 359 5.16 -6.39 -11.11
CA PHE A 359 4.66 -7.47 -11.94
C PHE A 359 5.35 -8.79 -11.61
N PHE A 360 6.69 -8.81 -11.56
CA PHE A 360 7.42 -10.03 -11.22
C PHE A 360 7.40 -10.34 -9.72
N SER A 361 7.47 -9.33 -8.83
CA SER A 361 7.49 -9.60 -7.39
C SER A 361 6.22 -10.28 -6.91
N ASP A 362 5.07 -9.92 -7.49
CA ASP A 362 3.76 -10.43 -7.09
C ASP A 362 3.45 -11.81 -7.69
N TRP A 363 4.28 -12.36 -8.59
CA TRP A 363 4.20 -13.78 -8.95
C TRP A 363 4.30 -14.69 -7.72
N SER A 364 5.11 -14.28 -6.74
CA SER A 364 5.32 -15.04 -5.51
C SER A 364 4.12 -15.04 -4.56
N GLN A 365 3.15 -14.12 -4.70
CA GLN A 365 1.97 -14.06 -3.83
C GLN A 365 1.14 -15.34 -3.88
N PRO A 366 0.53 -15.75 -5.01
CA PRO A 366 -0.25 -17.00 -5.07
C PRO A 366 0.61 -18.23 -4.71
N THR A 367 1.92 -18.16 -4.99
CA THR A 367 2.86 -19.20 -4.62
C THR A 367 2.98 -19.35 -3.11
N VAL A 368 3.13 -18.24 -2.36
CA VAL A 368 3.16 -18.21 -0.90
C VAL A 368 1.91 -18.89 -0.34
N TRP A 369 0.73 -18.42 -0.75
CA TRP A 369 -0.54 -18.89 -0.20
C TRP A 369 -0.72 -20.39 -0.42
N GLY A 370 -0.54 -20.88 -1.64
CA GLY A 370 -0.71 -22.31 -1.87
C GLY A 370 0.43 -23.15 -1.28
N THR A 371 1.63 -22.61 -1.09
CA THR A 371 2.71 -23.34 -0.39
C THR A 371 2.37 -23.55 1.07
N ILE A 372 1.78 -22.53 1.71
CA ILE A 372 1.29 -22.64 3.09
C ILE A 372 0.19 -23.70 3.16
N THR A 373 -0.77 -23.66 2.24
CA THR A 373 -1.84 -24.68 2.17
C THR A 373 -1.27 -26.09 2.02
N ASP A 374 -0.29 -26.29 1.14
CA ASP A 374 0.34 -27.58 0.92
C ASP A 374 1.13 -28.08 2.16
N ILE A 375 1.90 -27.21 2.82
CA ILE A 375 2.73 -27.59 3.98
C ILE A 375 1.86 -27.82 5.23
N ALA A 376 0.85 -26.99 5.43
CA ALA A 376 0.08 -26.94 6.68
C ALA A 376 -1.09 -27.93 6.71
N GLY A 377 -1.60 -28.37 5.55
CA GLY A 377 -2.75 -29.27 5.46
C GLY A 377 -3.94 -28.79 6.30
N ARG A 378 -4.44 -29.64 7.20
CA ARG A 378 -5.53 -29.31 8.15
C ARG A 378 -5.28 -28.08 9.02
N ASN A 379 -4.02 -27.71 9.24
CA ASN A 379 -3.62 -26.57 10.07
C ASN A 379 -3.37 -25.28 9.25
N ALA A 380 -3.77 -25.23 7.98
CA ALA A 380 -3.51 -24.10 7.07
C ALA A 380 -3.92 -22.75 7.64
N ALA A 381 -5.09 -22.64 8.28
CA ALA A 381 -5.55 -21.39 8.89
C ALA A 381 -4.60 -20.88 9.99
N SER A 382 -4.14 -21.76 10.88
CA SER A 382 -3.21 -21.41 11.97
C SER A 382 -1.84 -21.00 11.42
N VAL A 383 -1.29 -21.76 10.48
CA VAL A 383 0.01 -21.47 9.87
C VAL A 383 -0.04 -20.16 9.07
N PHE A 384 -1.15 -19.92 8.37
CA PHE A 384 -1.40 -18.66 7.68
C PHE A 384 -1.41 -17.48 8.65
N GLY A 385 -2.07 -17.61 9.81
CA GLY A 385 -2.06 -16.60 10.87
C GLY A 385 -0.65 -16.29 11.42
N ILE A 386 0.18 -17.32 11.62
CA ILE A 386 1.58 -17.14 12.06
C ILE A 386 2.38 -16.37 11.02
N ILE A 387 2.29 -16.77 9.75
CA ILE A 387 3.01 -16.11 8.66
C ILE A 387 2.54 -14.67 8.48
N ASN A 388 1.24 -14.41 8.59
CA ASN A 388 0.70 -13.06 8.55
C ASN A 388 1.22 -12.20 9.72
N THR A 389 1.38 -12.79 10.92
CA THR A 389 1.99 -12.11 12.07
C THR A 389 3.42 -11.69 11.76
N VAL A 390 4.24 -12.55 11.14
CA VAL A 390 5.60 -12.19 10.69
C VAL A 390 5.57 -11.06 9.66
N GLY A 391 4.62 -11.10 8.71
CA GLY A 391 4.42 -10.01 7.75
C GLY A 391 4.01 -8.69 8.43
N SER A 392 3.19 -8.76 9.47
CA SER A 392 2.78 -7.58 10.26
C SER A 392 3.96 -6.99 11.04
N ILE A 393 4.82 -7.83 11.63
CA ILE A 393 6.06 -7.37 12.29
C ILE A 393 6.96 -6.66 11.29
N ALA A 394 7.14 -7.21 10.09
CA ALA A 394 7.90 -6.56 9.03
C ALA A 394 7.32 -5.20 8.65
N ALA A 395 5.99 -5.09 8.54
CA ALA A 395 5.31 -3.82 8.24
C ALA A 395 5.43 -2.79 9.36
N VAL A 396 5.42 -3.22 10.63
CA VAL A 396 5.66 -2.35 11.79
C VAL A 396 7.07 -1.77 11.76
N MET A 397 8.07 -2.57 11.38
CA MET A 397 9.46 -2.13 11.30
C MET A 397 9.76 -1.32 10.03
N ALA A 398 9.02 -1.55 8.95
CA ALA A 398 9.24 -0.93 7.66
C ALA A 398 9.21 0.60 7.72
N GLY A 399 8.10 1.20 8.16
CA GLY A 399 7.93 2.65 8.13
C GLY A 399 9.09 3.43 8.78
N PRO A 400 9.44 3.17 10.05
CA PRO A 400 10.49 3.93 10.74
C PRO A 400 11.88 3.67 10.16
N LEU A 401 12.20 2.43 9.75
CA LEU A 401 13.49 2.12 9.14
C LEU A 401 13.66 2.73 7.74
N MET A 402 12.58 2.79 6.96
CA MET A 402 12.57 3.48 5.67
C MET A 402 12.77 4.99 5.86
N GLY A 403 12.04 5.59 6.81
CA GLY A 403 12.19 7.01 7.16
C GLY A 403 13.60 7.34 7.64
N LEU A 404 14.20 6.51 8.50
CA LEU A 404 15.60 6.68 8.93
C LEU A 404 16.59 6.55 7.79
N THR A 405 16.38 5.61 6.87
CA THR A 405 17.25 5.43 5.71
C THR A 405 17.24 6.67 4.84
N ILE A 406 16.05 7.22 4.55
CA ILE A 406 15.93 8.47 3.80
C ILE A 406 16.64 9.60 4.56
N MET A 407 16.34 9.80 5.84
CA MET A 407 16.93 10.89 6.63
C MET A 407 18.46 10.80 6.76
N TYR A 408 19.01 9.60 6.97
CA TYR A 408 20.45 9.39 7.21
C TYR A 408 21.28 9.56 5.94
N PHE A 409 20.74 9.18 4.79
CA PHE A 409 21.44 9.22 3.51
C PHE A 409 21.02 10.42 2.63
N SER A 410 20.20 11.34 3.14
CA SER A 410 19.90 12.60 2.44
C SER A 410 20.95 13.65 2.77
N ASP A 411 21.39 14.40 1.77
CA ASP A 411 22.48 15.37 1.92
C ASP A 411 21.93 16.76 2.24
N SER A 412 22.32 17.30 3.39
CA SER A 412 22.02 18.69 3.74
C SER A 412 23.04 19.63 3.13
N HIS A 413 22.60 20.52 2.25
CA HIS A 413 23.43 21.52 1.62
C HIS A 413 23.14 22.89 2.21
N SER A 414 24.20 23.64 2.55
CA SER A 414 24.11 25.03 2.97
C SER A 414 25.07 25.86 2.14
N THR A 415 24.54 26.71 1.27
CA THR A 415 25.34 27.67 0.50
C THR A 415 25.46 28.95 1.32
N THR A 416 26.70 29.38 1.55
CA THR A 416 27.01 30.63 2.24
C THR A 416 27.55 31.62 1.21
N ARG A 417 26.85 32.74 1.05
CA ARG A 417 27.20 33.90 0.24
C ARG A 417 27.29 33.67 -1.26
N GLU A 418 26.21 33.21 -1.88
CA GLU A 418 26.12 33.23 -3.34
C GLU A 418 25.86 34.66 -3.81
N THR A 419 26.79 35.23 -4.60
CA THR A 419 26.63 36.57 -5.16
C THR A 419 25.77 36.48 -6.41
N VAL A 420 24.57 37.03 -6.33
CA VAL A 420 23.64 37.06 -7.46
C VAL A 420 24.02 38.22 -8.37
N ALA A 421 24.66 37.91 -9.49
CA ALA A 421 24.86 38.89 -10.54
C ALA A 421 23.51 39.24 -11.17
N ALA A 422 23.18 40.53 -11.25
CA ALA A 422 22.02 40.99 -11.99
C ALA A 422 22.24 40.75 -13.49
N GLU A 423 21.88 39.58 -13.99
CA GLU A 423 21.85 39.34 -15.43
C GLU A 423 20.69 40.15 -16.03
N LYS A 424 21.01 41.25 -16.72
CA LYS A 424 20.02 42.04 -17.48
C LYS A 424 19.51 41.17 -18.62
N THR A 425 18.43 40.42 -18.41
CA THR A 425 17.72 39.81 -19.53
C THR A 425 17.01 40.91 -20.30
N GLU A 426 17.25 41.01 -21.62
CA GLU A 426 16.65 42.02 -22.50
C GLU A 426 15.12 42.07 -22.32
N ALA A 427 14.60 43.27 -22.07
CA ALA A 427 13.19 43.53 -21.91
C ALA A 427 12.45 43.25 -23.23
N VAL A 428 11.58 42.24 -23.23
CA VAL A 428 10.53 42.15 -24.24
C VAL A 428 9.47 43.18 -23.86
N GLU A 429 9.24 44.16 -24.75
CA GLU A 429 8.26 45.24 -24.60
C GLU A 429 6.84 44.69 -24.43
N GLU A 430 6.43 44.41 -23.19
CA GLU A 430 5.10 44.63 -22.63
C GLU A 430 5.09 44.15 -21.16
N ARG A 431 5.15 45.12 -20.22
CA ARG A 431 5.34 45.03 -18.75
C ARG A 431 6.80 45.02 -18.28
N SER A 432 7.20 46.16 -17.73
CA SER A 432 8.47 46.43 -17.04
C SER A 432 8.56 45.69 -15.69
N SER A 433 8.83 44.39 -15.71
CA SER A 433 9.32 43.65 -14.54
C SER A 433 10.74 43.17 -14.85
N VAL A 434 11.73 43.59 -14.06
CA VAL A 434 13.11 43.11 -14.22
C VAL A 434 13.21 41.73 -13.58
N ARG A 435 13.52 40.74 -14.41
CA ARG A 435 13.71 39.37 -13.96
C ARG A 435 15.17 39.16 -13.58
N THR A 436 15.43 38.98 -12.30
CA THR A 436 16.75 38.56 -11.83
C THR A 436 16.68 37.09 -11.44
N THR A 437 17.44 36.24 -12.11
CA THR A 437 17.52 34.82 -11.77
C THR A 437 18.58 34.67 -10.68
N PHE A 438 18.17 34.18 -9.49
CA PHE A 438 19.03 34.18 -8.31
C PHE A 438 20.08 33.09 -8.33
N ALA A 439 19.74 31.97 -8.96
CA ALA A 439 20.67 30.91 -9.29
C ALA A 439 20.01 30.04 -10.37
N ALA A 440 20.72 29.80 -11.46
CA ALA A 440 20.43 28.64 -12.29
C ALA A 440 20.96 27.43 -11.51
N LEU A 441 20.20 26.96 -10.53
CA LEU A 441 20.49 25.72 -9.82
C LEU A 441 20.13 24.57 -10.75
N GLU A 442 20.90 24.45 -11.84
CA GLU A 442 20.83 23.32 -12.75
C GLU A 442 21.02 22.06 -11.92
N ASN A 443 19.94 21.28 -11.81
CA ASN A 443 19.82 19.98 -11.13
C ASN A 443 19.24 19.94 -9.71
N MET A 444 18.83 21.06 -9.09
CA MET A 444 18.04 20.95 -7.87
C MET A 444 16.57 20.79 -8.16
N ASN A 445 16.09 19.55 -8.21
CA ASN A 445 14.67 19.30 -8.03
C ASN A 445 14.35 19.70 -6.58
N VAL A 446 13.84 20.94 -6.37
CA VAL A 446 13.48 21.53 -5.06
C VAL A 446 12.26 20.81 -4.49
N ALA A 447 12.43 19.53 -4.28
CA ALA A 447 11.44 18.61 -3.82
C ALA A 447 11.61 18.58 -2.31
N GLN A 448 10.81 19.45 -1.68
CA GLN A 448 10.65 19.62 -0.23
C GLN A 448 11.90 20.05 0.55
N GLY A 449 12.27 21.32 0.40
CA GLY A 449 13.01 22.03 1.43
C GLY A 449 12.45 23.43 1.57
N SER A 450 12.27 23.92 2.80
CA SER A 450 12.09 25.34 3.03
C SER A 450 13.36 26.06 2.56
N LEU A 451 13.31 26.75 1.44
CA LEU A 451 14.41 27.64 1.05
C LEU A 451 14.37 28.82 2.01
N THR A 452 15.06 28.69 3.12
CA THR A 452 15.30 29.80 4.04
C THR A 452 16.59 30.45 3.63
N GLY A 453 16.58 31.77 3.54
CA GLY A 453 17.74 32.49 3.15
C GLY A 453 17.78 33.91 3.63
N ASP A 454 18.99 34.43 3.69
CA ASP A 454 19.28 35.77 4.15
C ASP A 454 19.76 36.60 2.97
N ILE A 455 19.21 37.80 2.83
CA ILE A 455 19.63 38.76 1.80
C ILE A 455 20.50 39.82 2.45
N TYR A 456 21.68 40.02 1.87
CA TYR A 456 22.61 41.06 2.30
C TYR A 456 22.72 42.16 1.24
N SER A 457 22.84 43.39 1.74
CA SER A 457 23.30 44.54 0.97
C SER A 457 24.69 44.90 1.48
N GLY A 458 25.72 44.63 0.69
CA GLY A 458 27.10 44.67 1.16
C GLY A 458 27.34 43.67 2.31
N ALA A 459 27.76 44.18 3.49
CA ALA A 459 28.00 43.37 4.68
C ALA A 459 26.80 43.24 5.63
N THR A 460 25.73 44.00 5.38
CA THR A 460 24.60 44.11 6.30
C THR A 460 23.48 43.18 5.86
N LYS A 461 23.01 42.34 6.79
CA LYS A 461 21.82 41.51 6.62
C LYS A 461 20.58 42.40 6.61
N THR A 462 19.89 42.48 5.47
CA THR A 462 18.74 43.39 5.29
C THR A 462 17.41 42.68 5.40
N HIS A 463 17.33 41.45 4.90
CA HIS A 463 16.09 40.66 4.89
C HIS A 463 16.38 39.20 5.17
N THR A 464 15.35 38.52 5.67
CA THR A 464 15.27 37.05 5.63
C THR A 464 14.04 36.68 4.81
N PHE A 465 14.21 35.70 3.94
CA PHE A 465 13.09 35.08 3.26
C PHE A 465 12.99 33.61 3.63
N SER A 466 11.78 33.09 3.53
CA SER A 466 11.53 31.66 3.55
C SER A 466 10.53 31.34 2.45
N VAL A 467 10.92 30.47 1.54
CA VAL A 467 9.99 29.83 0.62
C VAL A 467 9.48 28.58 1.29
N ASN A 468 8.18 28.51 1.57
CA ASN A 468 7.59 27.28 2.06
C ASN A 468 7.43 26.26 0.91
N GLU A 469 7.09 25.04 1.26
CA GLU A 469 6.98 23.93 0.30
C GLU A 469 5.82 24.10 -0.71
N ARG A 470 4.93 25.07 -0.50
CA ARG A 470 3.88 25.51 -1.44
C ARG A 470 4.37 26.56 -2.45
N GLY A 471 5.61 27.01 -2.31
CA GLY A 471 6.15 28.12 -3.09
C GLY A 471 5.63 29.47 -2.60
N GLU A 472 4.95 29.53 -1.45
CA GLU A 472 4.55 30.80 -0.85
C GLU A 472 5.79 31.42 -0.20
N PHE A 473 6.06 32.64 -0.62
CA PHE A 473 7.22 33.40 -0.22
C PHE A 473 6.88 34.23 1.01
N THR A 474 7.59 33.98 2.11
CA THR A 474 7.54 34.88 3.28
C THR A 474 8.77 35.75 3.24
N PHE A 475 8.57 37.06 3.17
CA PHE A 475 9.63 38.06 3.17
C PHE A 475 9.56 38.88 4.45
N LYS A 476 10.63 38.93 5.24
CA LYS A 476 10.69 39.73 6.46
C LYS A 476 11.85 40.72 6.37
N PRO A 477 11.57 42.05 6.37
CA PRO A 477 12.61 43.05 6.51
C PRO A 477 13.17 43.01 7.94
N LEU A 478 14.49 43.15 8.05
CA LEU A 478 15.20 43.23 9.33
C LEU A 478 15.72 44.65 9.62
N VAL A 479 15.67 45.54 8.62
CA VAL A 479 16.08 46.94 8.71
C VAL A 479 14.96 47.80 8.10
N GLU A 480 14.45 48.79 8.85
CA GLU A 480 13.32 49.64 8.45
C GLU A 480 13.60 50.53 7.22
N ASP A 481 14.86 50.96 7.02
CA ASP A 481 15.30 51.85 5.93
C ASP A 481 16.21 51.15 4.90
N SER A 482 15.95 49.88 4.59
CA SER A 482 16.75 49.17 3.58
C SER A 482 16.47 49.72 2.17
N ALA A 483 17.51 49.87 1.34
CA ALA A 483 17.41 50.38 -0.04
C ALA A 483 16.72 49.42 -1.04
N ILE A 484 16.10 48.33 -0.58
CA ILE A 484 15.41 47.34 -1.41
C ILE A 484 13.92 47.72 -1.44
N PRO A 485 13.39 48.38 -2.48
CA PRO A 485 12.20 49.23 -2.32
C PRO A 485 10.84 48.51 -2.43
N THR A 486 10.77 47.21 -2.70
CA THR A 486 9.49 46.56 -3.04
C THR A 486 9.47 45.09 -2.63
N VAL A 487 8.31 44.61 -2.16
CA VAL A 487 8.04 43.18 -1.93
C VAL A 487 8.29 42.43 -3.25
N PRO A 488 9.34 41.60 -3.35
CA PRO A 488 9.60 40.89 -4.59
C PRO A 488 8.46 39.90 -4.87
N ARG A 489 8.05 39.80 -6.13
CA ARG A 489 7.21 38.68 -6.59
C ARG A 489 8.13 37.50 -6.86
N CYS A 490 8.39 36.70 -5.84
CA CYS A 490 9.14 35.47 -6.05
C CYS A 490 8.30 34.42 -6.79
N ARG A 491 8.83 33.82 -7.85
CA ARG A 491 8.23 32.69 -8.56
C ARG A 491 9.17 31.49 -8.54
N LEU A 492 8.78 30.46 -7.80
CA LEU A 492 9.47 29.18 -7.81
C LEU A 492 9.10 28.41 -9.09
N ASN A 493 10.05 28.23 -10.02
CA ASN A 493 9.83 27.41 -11.21
C ASN A 493 10.22 25.96 -10.93
N ARG A 494 9.25 25.20 -10.42
CA ARG A 494 9.43 23.80 -10.01
C ARG A 494 9.87 22.88 -11.15
N THR A 495 9.53 23.18 -12.40
CA THR A 495 9.83 22.33 -13.57
C THR A 495 11.31 22.35 -13.97
N ARG A 496 12.08 23.34 -13.50
CA ARG A 496 13.51 23.49 -13.84
C ARG A 496 14.45 23.49 -12.63
N GLY A 497 13.92 23.39 -11.41
CA GLY A 497 14.75 23.53 -10.21
C GLY A 497 15.29 24.95 -9.98
N VAL A 498 14.72 25.95 -10.66
CA VAL A 498 15.20 27.33 -10.61
C VAL A 498 14.31 28.14 -9.67
N ILE A 499 14.93 28.72 -8.66
CA ILE A 499 14.29 29.69 -7.77
C ILE A 499 14.57 31.09 -8.32
N GLY A 500 13.55 31.71 -8.91
CA GLY A 500 13.63 33.09 -9.41
C GLY A 500 12.91 34.05 -8.47
N ILE A 501 13.60 35.05 -7.95
CA ILE A 501 12.97 36.16 -7.23
C ILE A 501 12.81 37.31 -8.24
N GLU A 502 11.58 37.66 -8.61
CA GLU A 502 11.33 38.78 -9.54
C GLU A 502 11.12 40.06 -8.73
N TRP A 503 11.72 41.17 -9.20
CA TRP A 503 11.62 42.48 -8.56
C TRP A 503 10.79 43.41 -9.44
N ASP A 504 9.97 44.25 -8.81
CA ASP A 504 9.21 45.28 -9.53
C ASP A 504 10.14 46.42 -10.02
N ALA A 505 11.28 46.65 -9.35
CA ALA A 505 12.33 47.57 -9.78
C ALA A 505 13.73 46.94 -9.54
N PRO A 506 14.72 47.17 -10.42
CA PRO A 506 16.06 46.63 -10.23
C PRO A 506 16.70 47.19 -8.94
N PRO A 507 17.34 46.36 -8.10
CA PRO A 507 18.15 46.86 -7.01
C PRO A 507 19.30 47.68 -7.60
N GLU A 508 19.34 48.99 -7.32
CA GLU A 508 20.40 49.90 -7.80
C GLU A 508 21.77 49.40 -7.30
N ASP A 509 22.67 49.03 -8.21
CA ASP A 509 24.11 48.75 -8.01
C ASP A 509 24.53 47.85 -6.82
N GLN A 510 23.60 47.08 -6.24
CA GLN A 510 23.88 46.22 -5.10
C GLN A 510 24.01 44.76 -5.54
N SER A 511 25.17 44.17 -5.29
CA SER A 511 25.35 42.72 -5.29
C SER A 511 24.52 42.12 -4.16
N LEU A 512 23.40 41.48 -4.52
CA LEU A 512 22.59 40.75 -3.56
C LEU A 512 23.29 39.43 -3.27
N VAL A 513 23.61 39.22 -1.99
CA VAL A 513 24.19 37.97 -1.52
C VAL A 513 23.09 37.17 -0.85
N VAL A 514 22.92 35.92 -1.24
CA VAL A 514 21.91 35.02 -0.67
C VAL A 514 22.57 33.81 -0.03
N ASP A 515 22.28 33.62 1.26
CA ASP A 515 22.51 32.34 1.94
C ASP A 515 21.28 31.46 1.75
N TYR A 516 21.43 30.16 1.49
CA TYR A 516 20.29 29.25 1.53
C TYR A 516 20.64 27.83 1.95
N LYS A 517 19.64 27.13 2.49
CA LYS A 517 19.75 25.73 2.90
C LYS A 517 18.70 24.88 2.20
N TYR A 518 19.09 23.70 1.71
CA TYR A 518 18.18 22.70 1.14
C TYR A 518 18.64 21.27 1.52
N ILE A 519 17.74 20.31 1.34
CA ILE A 519 18.02 18.88 1.54
C ILE A 519 17.86 18.17 0.20
N ASP A 520 18.87 17.39 -0.20
CA ASP A 520 18.79 16.51 -1.37
C ASP A 520 18.43 15.09 -0.93
N TYR A 521 17.22 14.66 -1.28
CA TYR A 521 16.70 13.34 -0.95
C TYR A 521 17.15 12.23 -1.92
N THR A 522 17.85 12.56 -3.01
CA THR A 522 18.19 11.62 -4.09
C THR A 522 18.96 10.41 -3.58
N ASN A 523 19.99 10.64 -2.77
CA ASN A 523 20.82 9.58 -2.19
C ASN A 523 20.04 8.74 -1.16
N GLY A 524 19.16 9.38 -0.38
CA GLY A 524 18.26 8.71 0.56
C GLY A 524 17.35 7.69 -0.12
N TRP A 525 16.71 8.09 -1.23
CA TRP A 525 15.85 7.22 -2.01
C TRP A 525 16.61 6.13 -2.78
N ALA A 526 17.78 6.46 -3.33
CA ALA A 526 18.63 5.48 -3.98
C ALA A 526 19.03 4.36 -3.01
N MET A 527 19.43 4.71 -1.79
CA MET A 527 19.79 3.73 -0.77
C MET A 527 18.59 2.88 -0.33
N LEU A 528 17.40 3.47 -0.24
CA LEU A 528 16.18 2.73 0.03
C LEU A 528 15.88 1.69 -1.06
N PHE A 529 16.04 2.04 -2.34
CA PHE A 529 15.82 1.10 -3.44
C PHE A 529 16.90 0.02 -3.52
N ILE A 530 18.15 0.32 -3.13
CA ILE A 530 19.20 -0.69 -2.96
C ILE A 530 18.80 -1.68 -1.87
N ALA A 531 18.37 -1.19 -0.70
CA ALA A 531 17.89 -2.04 0.39
C ALA A 531 16.71 -2.92 -0.06
N LEU A 532 15.79 -2.36 -0.85
CA LEU A 532 14.66 -3.08 -1.43
C LEU A 532 15.11 -4.23 -2.35
N GLY A 533 16.12 -3.99 -3.20
CA GLY A 533 16.74 -5.03 -4.03
C GLY A 533 17.35 -6.15 -3.21
N VAL A 534 18.08 -5.83 -2.15
CA VAL A 534 18.66 -6.83 -1.24
C VAL A 534 17.56 -7.69 -0.58
N LEU A 535 16.46 -7.07 -0.13
CA LEU A 535 15.33 -7.79 0.45
C LEU A 535 14.67 -8.74 -0.55
N TYR A 536 14.50 -8.31 -1.81
CA TYR A 536 13.99 -9.19 -2.85
C TYR A 536 14.95 -10.33 -3.19
N LEU A 537 16.26 -10.09 -3.18
CA LEU A 537 17.26 -11.13 -3.40
C LEU A 537 17.20 -12.20 -2.30
N ILE A 538 17.13 -11.78 -1.03
CA ILE A 538 16.98 -12.70 0.10
C ILE A 538 15.68 -13.51 -0.04
N SER A 539 14.55 -12.83 -0.32
CA SER A 539 13.27 -13.50 -0.54
C SER A 539 13.32 -14.48 -1.71
N SER A 540 14.08 -14.18 -2.76
CA SER A 540 14.25 -15.05 -3.92
C SER A 540 14.97 -16.33 -3.50
N LEU A 541 16.14 -16.20 -2.84
CA LEU A 541 16.97 -17.33 -2.42
C LEU A 541 16.24 -18.27 -1.46
N CYS A 542 15.34 -17.76 -0.61
CA CYS A 542 14.50 -18.58 0.27
C CYS A 542 13.72 -19.67 -0.49
N TRP A 543 13.27 -19.40 -1.73
CA TRP A 543 12.49 -20.36 -2.52
C TRP A 543 13.24 -21.62 -2.91
N LEU A 544 14.58 -21.60 -2.92
CA LEU A 544 15.41 -22.80 -3.15
C LEU A 544 15.29 -23.81 -2.01
N PHE A 545 15.02 -23.33 -0.80
CA PHE A 545 15.03 -24.13 0.42
C PHE A 545 13.62 -24.50 0.91
N ILE A 546 12.59 -23.80 0.43
CA ILE A 546 11.19 -24.11 0.77
C ILE A 546 10.76 -25.37 0.03
N ASP A 547 10.39 -26.42 0.77
CA ASP A 547 9.89 -27.66 0.22
C ASP A 547 8.41 -27.87 0.57
N CYS A 548 7.52 -27.56 -0.40
CA CYS A 548 6.08 -27.64 -0.17
C CYS A 548 5.53 -29.08 -0.09
N THR A 549 6.32 -30.11 -0.38
CA THR A 549 5.88 -31.51 -0.28
C THR A 549 6.17 -32.12 1.08
N LYS A 550 6.82 -31.38 1.99
CA LYS A 550 7.11 -31.82 3.35
C LYS A 550 6.08 -31.22 4.31
N PRO A 551 5.06 -31.99 4.74
CA PRO A 551 4.04 -31.50 5.65
C PRO A 551 4.64 -31.15 7.02
N LEU A 552 4.02 -30.17 7.69
CA LEU A 552 4.41 -29.70 9.03
C LEU A 552 4.16 -30.74 10.12
N ASP A 553 3.16 -31.60 9.92
CA ASP A 553 2.72 -32.64 10.85
C ASP A 553 2.57 -33.95 10.05
N PRO A 554 3.67 -34.70 9.82
CA PRO A 554 3.64 -35.91 8.99
C PRO A 554 2.84 -37.06 9.63
N ASP A 555 2.60 -36.99 10.94
CA ASP A 555 1.81 -37.96 11.72
C ASP A 555 0.34 -37.51 11.89
N ALA A 556 -0.08 -36.43 11.22
CA ALA A 556 -1.49 -36.07 11.13
C ALA A 556 -2.22 -37.15 10.32
N PRO A 557 -3.23 -37.83 10.89
CA PRO A 557 -3.98 -38.90 10.21
C PRO A 557 -4.67 -38.41 8.93
#